data_AF-A0A537XDW7-F1
#
_entry.id   AF-A0A537XDW7-F1
#
_cell.length_a   1.000
_cell.length_b   1.000
_cell.length_c   1.000
_cell.angle_alpha   90.00
_cell.angle_beta   90.00
_cell.angle_gamma   90.00
#
_symmetry.space_group_name_H-M   'P 1'
#
loop_
_entity.id
_entity.type
_entity.pdbx_description
1 polymer ?
#
loop_
_entity_poly.entity_id
_entity_poly.type
_entity_poly.pdbx_seq_one_letter_code
_entity_poly.pdbx_strand_id
1 'polypeptide(L)'
;MRERPVRIALAGALIGGVIAAAPARADPPPAPNSQTQPLVDGCQRSAAQLLTKRSPEWTYVYNTAADQPPPAPRWIAGTVSSGNPRYQAAHVSGGDLPTGHDAYDFNVNVLPDAGYGYLLSSANHLGNGEETNRLHTEWEDLTIPKFAWPEPGDHVMEYGSWVWDCGHWGTPTNVFTPDYILPQVGQPCPLLPGTFNPPSGPQPSDPNQCIASGESTEFHPYRALWDERAQSPNSPEAEREAELFVSTDKTKAGIEADCAHKFPPPATPGVRPVQYGPDYRLCLETEPDWQDVSGDYSFHLAAPAQPTPDAQLTYRAVRQDESTDNAPPPTLTPSGDGIDVTFHLDSPRAQRQVMGYSIFVGWNVVPATSVPTHLRIKFDSLLVTRAMDPGCSAGLVPFPGCALESTRPNQLSAPPGDWNLYLDVNGEWLSWAPGNGEFLPNDGDLLRGDRAPRPVDLYVPPGQGWRLLALGRECDLNDVDPSNPERDCPTNHELADDNDVPGLILDSYPSAQASLGQHVSNGQTHAADPTSTCPDANLAGCYTLTYTVKQIPDDSSRVRR
;
A
#
# COMPACT_ATOMS: atom_id res chain seq x y z
N MET A 1 -61.54 40.71 14.28
CA MET A 1 -61.03 39.41 14.75
C MET A 1 -61.06 38.43 13.58
N ARG A 2 -59.91 38.19 12.95
CA ARG A 2 -59.64 37.08 12.02
C ARG A 2 -58.13 36.90 12.03
N GLU A 3 -57.68 35.82 12.67
CA GLU A 3 -56.28 35.47 12.84
C GLU A 3 -55.70 34.97 11.50
N ARG A 4 -54.47 35.41 11.20
CA ARG A 4 -53.69 34.96 10.05
C ARG A 4 -52.77 33.80 10.52
N PRO A 5 -52.71 32.66 9.82
CA PRO A 5 -51.74 31.63 10.14
C PRO A 5 -50.36 32.03 9.58
N VAL A 6 -49.37 32.02 10.47
CA VAL A 6 -47.94 32.13 10.14
C VAL A 6 -47.51 30.78 9.55
N ARG A 7 -47.03 30.80 8.30
CA ARG A 7 -46.34 29.65 7.69
C ARG A 7 -44.86 29.76 8.02
N ILE A 8 -44.38 28.85 8.85
CA ILE A 8 -42.94 28.64 9.09
C ILE A 8 -42.42 27.84 7.90
N ALA A 9 -41.50 28.42 7.14
CA ALA A 9 -40.72 27.71 6.12
C ALA A 9 -39.47 27.15 6.81
N LEU A 10 -39.38 25.82 6.94
CA LEU A 10 -38.12 25.15 7.21
C LEU A 10 -37.30 25.12 5.92
N ALA A 11 -36.14 25.79 5.95
CA ALA A 11 -35.08 25.58 4.98
C ALA A 11 -34.36 24.27 5.33
N GLY A 12 -34.52 23.24 4.50
CA GLY A 12 -33.71 22.03 4.56
C GLY A 12 -32.41 22.26 3.80
N ALA A 13 -31.28 22.19 4.49
CA ALA A 13 -29.96 22.10 3.87
C ALA A 13 -29.84 20.74 3.16
N LEU A 14 -29.66 20.77 1.85
CA LEU A 14 -29.32 19.59 1.05
C LEU A 14 -27.80 19.39 1.16
N ILE A 15 -27.41 18.34 1.87
CA ILE A 15 -26.07 17.78 1.87
C ILE A 15 -25.92 17.07 0.52
N GLY A 16 -25.02 17.58 -0.33
CA GLY A 16 -24.70 16.99 -1.63
C GLY A 16 -23.94 15.68 -1.44
N GLY A 17 -24.59 14.57 -1.78
CA GLY A 17 -23.97 13.26 -1.88
C GLY A 17 -23.60 12.96 -3.32
N VAL A 18 -22.37 12.45 -3.51
CA VAL A 18 -21.84 11.89 -4.75
C VAL A 18 -22.82 10.86 -5.33
N ILE A 19 -23.32 11.07 -6.56
CA ILE A 19 -24.06 10.05 -7.30
C ILE A 19 -23.20 9.64 -8.50
N ALA A 20 -22.36 8.63 -8.29
CA ALA A 20 -21.99 7.75 -9.38
C ALA A 20 -23.28 7.09 -9.89
N ALA A 21 -23.58 7.24 -11.19
CA ALA A 21 -24.74 6.61 -11.81
C ALA A 21 -24.52 5.08 -11.89
N ALA A 22 -24.76 4.37 -10.78
CA ALA A 22 -24.69 2.91 -10.73
C ALA A 22 -25.99 2.30 -11.32
N PRO A 23 -25.92 1.16 -12.02
CA PRO A 23 -27.11 0.35 -12.29
C PRO A 23 -27.77 -0.01 -10.96
N ALA A 24 -29.09 -0.19 -10.94
CA ALA A 24 -29.90 -0.45 -9.74
C ALA A 24 -29.15 -1.34 -8.73
N ARG A 25 -28.64 -0.74 -7.65
CA ARG A 25 -27.82 -1.42 -6.65
C ARG A 25 -28.65 -2.53 -6.03
N ALA A 26 -28.26 -3.78 -6.29
CA ALA A 26 -28.60 -4.87 -5.38
C ALA A 26 -28.10 -4.48 -3.99
N ASP A 27 -28.85 -4.85 -2.94
CA ASP A 27 -28.39 -4.64 -1.57
C ASP A 27 -26.98 -5.24 -1.42
N PRO A 28 -26.05 -4.53 -0.74
CA PRO A 28 -24.72 -5.07 -0.53
C PRO A 28 -24.82 -6.43 0.18
N PRO A 29 -23.94 -7.39 -0.15
CA PRO A 29 -23.91 -8.65 0.57
C PRO A 29 -23.66 -8.37 2.07
N PRO A 30 -24.08 -9.27 2.97
CA PRO A 30 -23.73 -9.15 4.37
C PRO A 30 -22.20 -9.14 4.54
N ALA A 31 -21.72 -8.49 5.59
CA ALA A 31 -20.30 -8.56 5.95
C ALA A 31 -19.89 -10.03 6.19
N PRO A 32 -18.76 -10.50 5.63
CA PRO A 32 -18.42 -11.90 5.68
C PRO A 32 -17.81 -12.32 7.03
N ASN A 33 -18.03 -13.58 7.41
CA ASN A 33 -17.52 -14.15 8.65
C ASN A 33 -16.19 -14.89 8.41
N SER A 34 -15.10 -14.30 8.88
CA SER A 34 -13.71 -14.77 8.75
C SER A 34 -13.47 -16.17 9.31
N GLN A 35 -14.31 -16.68 10.21
CA GLN A 35 -14.09 -18.00 10.80
C GLN A 35 -14.57 -19.15 9.92
N THR A 36 -15.50 -18.88 9.00
CA THR A 36 -16.25 -19.93 8.31
C THR A 36 -16.28 -19.74 6.80
N GLN A 37 -16.48 -18.51 6.35
CA GLN A 37 -16.62 -18.19 4.93
C GLN A 37 -15.34 -18.43 4.11
N PRO A 38 -14.12 -18.07 4.58
CA PRO A 38 -12.89 -18.28 3.80
C PRO A 38 -12.66 -19.76 3.46
N LEU A 39 -12.99 -20.67 4.40
CA LEU A 39 -12.86 -22.12 4.19
C LEU A 39 -13.88 -22.67 3.19
N VAL A 40 -15.00 -21.98 3.00
CA VAL A 40 -15.99 -22.31 1.96
C VAL A 40 -15.53 -21.77 0.61
N ASP A 41 -14.91 -20.59 0.61
CA ASP A 41 -14.48 -19.88 -0.60
C ASP A 41 -13.18 -20.42 -1.19
N GLY A 42 -12.34 -21.07 -0.38
CA GLY A 42 -11.20 -21.84 -0.86
C GLY A 42 -9.94 -21.82 0.02
N CYS A 43 -9.89 -21.03 1.10
CA CYS A 43 -8.74 -21.00 2.01
C CYS A 43 -8.55 -22.33 2.76
N GLN A 44 -7.28 -22.68 3.05
CA GLN A 44 -6.91 -23.92 3.73
C GLN A 44 -6.15 -23.73 5.06
N ARG A 45 -5.69 -22.51 5.36
CA ARG A 45 -4.94 -22.15 6.58
C ARG A 45 -3.71 -23.04 6.78
N SER A 46 -2.82 -23.06 5.79
CA SER A 46 -1.66 -23.95 5.80
C SER A 46 -0.43 -23.31 5.16
N ALA A 47 0.46 -22.75 5.99
CA ALA A 47 1.71 -22.11 5.57
C ALA A 47 2.58 -23.03 4.70
N ALA A 48 2.78 -24.29 5.13
CA ALA A 48 3.53 -25.27 4.34
C ALA A 48 2.94 -25.57 2.95
N GLN A 49 1.63 -25.37 2.77
CA GLN A 49 0.98 -25.56 1.49
C GLN A 49 1.03 -24.31 0.62
N LEU A 50 1.05 -23.11 1.19
CA LEU A 50 1.36 -21.86 0.45
C LEU A 50 2.74 -21.99 -0.19
N LEU A 51 3.76 -22.33 0.61
CA LEU A 51 5.14 -22.54 0.14
C LEU A 51 5.30 -23.60 -0.96
N THR A 52 4.36 -24.56 -1.04
CA THR A 52 4.41 -25.63 -2.05
C THR A 52 3.41 -25.44 -3.18
N LYS A 53 2.76 -24.27 -3.25
CA LYS A 53 1.71 -23.91 -4.22
C LYS A 53 0.57 -24.93 -4.23
N ARG A 54 0.19 -25.41 -3.05
CA ARG A 54 -0.91 -26.38 -2.80
C ARG A 54 -2.06 -25.80 -2.00
N SER A 55 -1.91 -24.57 -1.53
CA SER A 55 -2.97 -23.68 -1.07
C SER A 55 -2.76 -22.35 -1.79
N PRO A 56 -3.82 -21.66 -2.20
CA PRO A 56 -3.74 -20.27 -2.62
C PRO A 56 -3.54 -19.38 -1.41
N GLU A 57 -2.84 -18.28 -1.67
CA GLU A 57 -2.75 -17.14 -0.77
C GLU A 57 -3.98 -16.24 -0.93
N TRP A 58 -4.57 -16.15 -2.12
CA TRP A 58 -5.79 -15.38 -2.36
C TRP A 58 -6.93 -16.18 -2.94
N THR A 59 -8.13 -15.96 -2.40
CA THR A 59 -9.39 -16.51 -2.96
C THR A 59 -10.50 -15.48 -2.95
N TYR A 60 -11.39 -15.49 -3.94
CA TYR A 60 -12.50 -14.54 -3.98
C TYR A 60 -13.44 -14.68 -2.79
N VAL A 61 -13.89 -13.55 -2.24
CA VAL A 61 -14.95 -13.54 -1.23
C VAL A 61 -16.29 -13.92 -1.86
N TYR A 62 -17.02 -14.82 -1.21
CA TYR A 62 -18.24 -15.43 -1.74
C TYR A 62 -18.00 -16.09 -3.10
N ASN A 63 -16.95 -16.92 -3.16
CA ASN A 63 -16.52 -17.57 -4.39
C ASN A 63 -17.68 -18.37 -5.00
N THR A 64 -17.85 -18.22 -6.31
CA THR A 64 -18.85 -18.94 -7.08
C THR A 64 -18.32 -20.33 -7.45
N ALA A 65 -19.22 -21.21 -7.91
CA ALA A 65 -18.78 -22.52 -8.42
C ALA A 65 -17.88 -22.33 -9.65
N ALA A 66 -16.89 -23.22 -9.83
CA ALA A 66 -15.88 -23.14 -10.91
C ALA A 66 -16.45 -23.16 -12.34
N ASP A 67 -17.71 -23.59 -12.51
CA ASP A 67 -18.44 -23.57 -13.79
C ASP A 67 -19.21 -22.26 -14.04
N GLN A 68 -19.11 -21.30 -13.11
CA GLN A 68 -19.69 -19.96 -13.18
C GLN A 68 -18.56 -18.92 -13.28
N PRO A 69 -18.84 -17.69 -13.73
CA PRO A 69 -17.87 -16.61 -13.65
C PRO A 69 -17.44 -16.35 -12.20
N PRO A 70 -16.18 -15.96 -11.95
CA PRO A 70 -15.74 -15.53 -10.62
C PRO A 70 -16.55 -14.30 -10.16
N PRO A 71 -16.59 -14.02 -8.85
CA PRO A 71 -17.19 -12.80 -8.34
C PRO A 71 -16.67 -11.54 -9.06
N ALA A 72 -17.58 -10.65 -9.41
CA ALA A 72 -17.21 -9.39 -10.05
C ALA A 72 -16.39 -8.51 -9.07
N PRO A 73 -15.42 -7.73 -9.58
CA PRO A 73 -14.65 -6.81 -8.76
C PRO A 73 -15.56 -5.76 -8.11
N ARG A 74 -15.09 -5.18 -7.01
CA ARG A 74 -15.84 -4.24 -6.18
C ARG A 74 -15.20 -2.88 -6.19
N TRP A 75 -16.04 -1.86 -6.00
CA TRP A 75 -15.57 -0.53 -5.68
C TRP A 75 -15.47 -0.37 -4.17
N ILE A 76 -14.43 0.35 -3.72
CA ILE A 76 -14.37 0.99 -2.41
C ILE A 76 -14.19 2.50 -2.61
N ALA A 77 -14.70 3.27 -1.68
CA ALA A 77 -14.28 4.66 -1.46
C ALA A 77 -13.98 4.85 0.02
N GLY A 78 -12.99 5.66 0.35
CA GLY A 78 -12.61 5.89 1.74
C GLY A 78 -11.39 6.78 1.91
N THR A 79 -10.97 6.94 3.15
CA THR A 79 -9.78 7.73 3.50
C THR A 79 -8.60 6.81 3.76
N VAL A 80 -7.48 7.08 3.11
CA VAL A 80 -6.20 6.41 3.37
C VAL A 80 -5.78 6.75 4.81
N SER A 81 -5.78 5.74 5.68
CA SER A 81 -5.43 5.91 7.08
C SER A 81 -5.10 4.56 7.69
N SER A 82 -4.23 4.53 8.70
CA SER A 82 -3.99 3.33 9.49
C SER A 82 -4.50 3.46 10.93
N GLY A 83 -4.71 2.32 11.57
CA GLY A 83 -5.05 2.21 12.99
C GLY A 83 -3.86 2.68 13.84
N ASN A 84 -2.81 1.87 13.88
CA ASN A 84 -1.59 2.20 14.60
C ASN A 84 -0.39 1.37 14.09
N PRO A 85 0.77 2.01 13.81
CA PRO A 85 1.04 3.45 13.76
C PRO A 85 0.50 4.17 12.51
N ARG A 86 0.22 5.47 12.64
CA ARG A 86 -0.40 6.31 11.59
C ARG A 86 0.39 6.41 10.27
N TYR A 87 1.70 6.18 10.31
CA TYR A 87 2.54 6.31 9.11
C TYR A 87 2.38 5.14 8.15
N GLN A 88 1.89 3.98 8.63
CA GLN A 88 1.58 2.78 7.84
C GLN A 88 0.24 2.87 7.09
N ALA A 89 -0.29 4.06 6.85
CA ALA A 89 -1.49 4.17 6.03
C ALA A 89 -1.22 3.84 4.56
N ALA A 90 0.02 4.08 4.12
CA ALA A 90 0.53 3.71 2.80
C ALA A 90 2.03 3.43 2.92
N HIS A 91 2.49 2.26 2.48
CA HIS A 91 3.89 1.86 2.51
C HIS A 91 4.13 0.62 1.64
N VAL A 92 5.38 0.38 1.29
CA VAL A 92 5.75 -0.91 0.68
C VAL A 92 5.79 -1.99 1.78
N SER A 93 5.43 -3.23 1.45
CA SER A 93 5.47 -4.37 2.36
C SER A 93 6.88 -4.56 2.93
N GLY A 94 6.91 -5.01 4.18
CA GLY A 94 8.14 -5.39 4.87
C GLY A 94 8.64 -6.77 4.43
N GLY A 95 7.74 -7.65 3.99
CA GLY A 95 8.03 -9.04 3.63
C GLY A 95 6.84 -9.68 2.96
N ASP A 96 7.04 -10.22 1.76
CA ASP A 96 6.05 -10.94 0.96
C ASP A 96 6.59 -12.33 0.60
N LEU A 97 5.72 -13.27 0.23
CA LEU A 97 6.19 -14.58 -0.24
C LEU A 97 6.62 -14.54 -1.70
N PRO A 98 7.88 -14.87 -2.03
CA PRO A 98 8.30 -14.96 -3.43
C PRO A 98 7.51 -16.01 -4.24
N THR A 99 6.93 -17.00 -3.56
CA THR A 99 6.08 -18.01 -4.21
C THR A 99 4.79 -17.42 -4.79
N GLY A 100 4.25 -16.37 -4.16
CA GLY A 100 2.96 -15.74 -4.45
C GLY A 100 3.05 -14.32 -5.02
N HIS A 101 4.22 -13.68 -4.99
CA HIS A 101 4.42 -12.29 -5.48
C HIS A 101 5.50 -12.18 -6.58
N ASP A 102 5.38 -11.20 -7.46
CA ASP A 102 6.40 -10.90 -8.50
C ASP A 102 7.37 -9.78 -8.08
N ALA A 103 6.95 -8.96 -7.13
CA ALA A 103 7.66 -7.88 -6.46
C ALA A 103 6.90 -7.59 -5.16
N TYR A 104 7.46 -6.78 -4.26
CA TYR A 104 6.77 -6.45 -3.02
C TYR A 104 5.50 -5.65 -3.27
N ASP A 105 4.52 -5.83 -2.41
CA ASP A 105 3.29 -5.07 -2.45
C ASP A 105 3.52 -3.63 -1.99
N PHE A 106 2.81 -2.72 -2.63
CA PHE A 106 2.53 -1.41 -2.07
C PHE A 106 1.16 -1.45 -1.37
N ASN A 107 1.22 -1.39 -0.04
CA ASN A 107 0.09 -1.55 0.86
C ASN A 107 -0.55 -0.20 1.13
N VAL A 108 -1.87 -0.14 1.00
CA VAL A 108 -2.69 1.02 1.32
C VAL A 108 -3.83 0.58 2.23
N ASN A 109 -3.97 1.29 3.35
CA ASN A 109 -5.02 1.04 4.34
C ASN A 109 -6.18 2.02 4.14
N VAL A 110 -7.32 1.53 3.66
CA VAL A 110 -8.49 2.37 3.36
C VAL A 110 -9.52 2.25 4.48
N LEU A 111 -9.76 3.34 5.21
CA LEU A 111 -10.92 3.45 6.10
C LEU A 111 -12.17 3.66 5.24
N PRO A 112 -13.07 2.67 5.11
CA PRO A 112 -14.13 2.75 4.13
C PRO A 112 -15.16 3.80 4.50
N ASP A 113 -15.67 4.52 3.49
CA ASP A 113 -16.88 5.32 3.64
C ASP A 113 -18.05 4.44 4.08
N ALA A 114 -19.05 5.03 4.74
CA ALA A 114 -20.13 4.29 5.39
C ALA A 114 -20.88 3.30 4.47
N GLY A 115 -20.91 3.55 3.15
CA GLY A 115 -21.54 2.66 2.16
C GLY A 115 -20.72 1.41 1.78
N TYR A 116 -19.45 1.35 2.16
CA TYR A 116 -18.49 0.30 1.77
C TYR A 116 -18.06 -0.59 2.94
N GLY A 117 -18.53 -0.34 4.16
CA GLY A 117 -18.17 -1.15 5.33
C GLY A 117 -18.56 -2.64 5.23
N TYR A 118 -19.40 -3.03 4.27
CA TYR A 118 -19.71 -4.44 3.99
C TYR A 118 -18.52 -5.22 3.40
N LEU A 119 -17.51 -4.51 2.87
CA LEU A 119 -16.28 -5.10 2.37
C LEU A 119 -15.36 -5.59 3.49
N LEU A 120 -15.62 -5.20 4.74
CA LEU A 120 -14.84 -5.64 5.89
C LEU A 120 -15.41 -6.93 6.46
N SER A 121 -14.54 -7.91 6.67
CA SER A 121 -14.87 -9.13 7.41
C SER A 121 -14.83 -8.93 8.92
N SER A 122 -15.29 -9.93 9.68
CA SER A 122 -15.16 -9.93 11.14
C SER A 122 -13.71 -9.80 11.64
N ALA A 123 -12.71 -10.28 10.89
CA ALA A 123 -11.30 -10.21 11.25
C ALA A 123 -10.70 -8.82 11.05
N ASN A 124 -11.12 -8.08 10.00
CA ASN A 124 -10.66 -6.70 9.77
C ASN A 124 -10.99 -5.78 10.95
N HIS A 125 -11.98 -6.12 11.79
CA HIS A 125 -12.35 -5.34 12.98
C HIS A 125 -11.54 -5.68 14.24
N LEU A 126 -10.75 -6.76 14.21
CA LEU A 126 -9.98 -7.23 15.36
C LEU A 126 -8.59 -6.61 15.35
N GLY A 127 -7.97 -6.54 16.52
CA GLY A 127 -6.58 -6.09 16.65
C GLY A 127 -6.41 -4.61 16.96
N ASN A 128 -5.16 -4.17 16.82
CA ASN A 128 -4.69 -2.79 16.97
C ASN A 128 -3.54 -2.47 15.98
N GLY A 129 -3.44 -3.24 14.90
CA GLY A 129 -2.48 -2.99 13.81
C GLY A 129 -2.97 -1.90 12.86
N GLU A 130 -2.19 -1.65 11.81
CA GLU A 130 -2.49 -0.68 10.76
C GLU A 130 -3.85 -0.92 10.09
N GLU A 131 -4.23 -2.18 9.86
CA GLU A 131 -5.45 -2.57 9.12
C GLU A 131 -6.73 -2.52 9.95
N THR A 132 -6.63 -2.25 11.26
CA THR A 132 -7.78 -2.39 12.15
C THR A 132 -8.92 -1.45 11.70
N ASN A 133 -10.08 -2.01 11.35
CA ASN A 133 -11.25 -1.33 10.74
C ASN A 133 -11.01 -0.71 9.36
N ARG A 134 -9.99 -1.15 8.65
CA ARG A 134 -9.71 -0.77 7.26
C ARG A 134 -9.81 -1.97 6.34
N LEU A 135 -10.04 -1.66 5.07
CA LEU A 135 -9.75 -2.60 4.00
C LEU A 135 -8.28 -2.38 3.63
N HIS A 136 -7.48 -3.42 3.78
CA HIS A 136 -6.14 -3.44 3.24
C HIS A 136 -6.23 -3.60 1.72
N THR A 137 -5.41 -2.90 0.97
CA THR A 137 -5.44 -2.92 -0.49
C THR A 137 -4.01 -2.95 -1.00
N GLU A 138 -3.73 -3.90 -1.86
CA GLU A 138 -2.37 -4.27 -2.25
C GLU A 138 -2.25 -4.34 -3.77
N TRP A 139 -1.07 -3.95 -4.23
CA TRP A 139 -0.61 -4.18 -5.58
C TRP A 139 0.91 -4.13 -5.61
N GLU A 140 1.56 -5.00 -6.37
CA GLU A 140 3.01 -5.01 -6.51
C GLU A 140 3.56 -3.63 -6.91
N ASP A 141 4.60 -3.19 -6.22
CA ASP A 141 5.19 -1.85 -6.26
C ASP A 141 5.83 -1.49 -7.62
N LEU A 142 6.17 -2.51 -8.42
CA LEU A 142 6.62 -2.37 -9.80
C LEU A 142 5.48 -2.30 -10.82
N THR A 143 4.23 -2.58 -10.40
CA THR A 143 3.04 -2.52 -11.26
C THR A 143 2.31 -1.20 -11.13
N ILE A 144 2.07 -0.73 -9.90
CA ILE A 144 1.53 0.61 -9.68
C ILE A 144 2.66 1.66 -9.71
N PRO A 145 2.62 2.64 -10.62
CA PRO A 145 3.66 3.66 -10.72
C PRO A 145 3.62 4.62 -9.53
N LYS A 146 4.81 4.99 -9.04
CA LYS A 146 5.00 5.85 -7.85
C LYS A 146 4.24 7.18 -7.84
N PHE A 147 3.94 7.76 -9.00
CA PHE A 147 3.15 9.01 -9.06
C PHE A 147 1.72 8.82 -8.52
N ALA A 148 1.18 7.60 -8.65
CA ALA A 148 -0.18 7.25 -8.27
C ALA A 148 -0.28 6.69 -6.83
N TRP A 149 0.83 6.55 -6.11
CA TRP A 149 0.82 6.02 -4.74
C TRP A 149 0.12 7.00 -3.78
N PRO A 150 -0.98 6.60 -3.11
CA PRO A 150 -1.71 7.47 -2.19
C PRO A 150 -0.93 7.82 -0.92
N GLU A 151 -1.36 8.89 -0.24
CA GLU A 151 -0.79 9.34 1.04
C GLU A 151 -1.79 9.25 2.20
N PRO A 152 -1.31 9.15 3.46
CA PRO A 152 -2.17 9.26 4.63
C PRO A 152 -3.01 10.54 4.62
N GLY A 153 -4.32 10.35 4.65
CA GLY A 153 -5.31 11.43 4.63
C GLY A 153 -5.96 11.67 3.27
N ASP A 154 -5.40 11.12 2.19
CA ASP A 154 -6.02 11.18 0.87
C ASP A 154 -7.37 10.43 0.85
N HIS A 155 -8.25 10.83 -0.06
CA HIS A 155 -9.51 10.11 -0.29
C HIS A 155 -9.41 9.35 -1.60
N VAL A 156 -9.57 8.04 -1.53
CA VAL A 156 -9.39 7.15 -2.67
C VAL A 156 -10.72 6.53 -3.09
N MET A 157 -10.82 6.25 -4.39
CA MET A 157 -11.76 5.29 -4.95
C MET A 157 -11.00 4.23 -5.73
N GLU A 158 -11.20 2.97 -5.35
CA GLU A 158 -10.50 1.84 -5.97
C GLU A 158 -11.49 0.80 -6.48
N TYR A 159 -11.14 0.18 -7.61
CA TYR A 159 -11.89 -0.93 -8.19
C TYR A 159 -11.00 -2.17 -8.22
N GLY A 160 -11.33 -3.21 -7.47
CA GLY A 160 -10.44 -4.34 -7.28
C GLY A 160 -11.11 -5.67 -7.00
N SER A 161 -10.30 -6.73 -7.06
CA SER A 161 -10.73 -8.08 -6.70
C SER A 161 -10.94 -8.14 -5.19
N TRP A 162 -12.17 -8.40 -4.72
CA TRP A 162 -12.44 -8.59 -3.30
C TRP A 162 -12.12 -10.03 -2.89
N VAL A 163 -11.03 -10.18 -2.15
CA VAL A 163 -10.44 -11.48 -1.82
C VAL A 163 -10.29 -11.68 -0.32
N TRP A 164 -10.16 -12.93 0.08
CA TRP A 164 -9.61 -13.33 1.36
C TRP A 164 -8.10 -13.46 1.22
N ASP A 165 -7.40 -12.91 2.21
CA ASP A 165 -6.02 -13.24 2.46
C ASP A 165 -5.95 -14.57 3.24
N CYS A 166 -5.72 -15.65 2.50
CA CYS A 166 -5.54 -16.99 3.03
C CYS A 166 -4.14 -17.23 3.62
N GLY A 167 -3.22 -16.28 3.50
CA GLY A 167 -1.92 -16.21 4.17
C GLY A 167 -2.03 -15.76 5.63
N HIS A 168 -3.00 -14.89 5.92
CA HIS A 168 -3.13 -14.23 7.22
C HIS A 168 -4.44 -14.57 7.97
N TRP A 169 -4.51 -15.79 8.53
CA TRP A 169 -5.66 -16.24 9.35
C TRP A 169 -5.43 -16.22 10.88
N GLY A 170 -4.24 -15.76 11.29
CA GLY A 170 -3.65 -15.88 12.63
C GLY A 170 -4.23 -14.96 13.69
N THR A 171 -3.39 -14.42 14.57
CA THR A 171 -3.82 -13.57 15.69
C THR A 171 -3.70 -12.10 15.29
N PRO A 172 -4.69 -11.25 15.62
CA PRO A 172 -4.83 -9.90 15.05
C PRO A 172 -3.85 -8.85 15.63
N THR A 173 -2.80 -9.29 16.34
CA THR A 173 -1.82 -8.41 16.99
C THR A 173 -0.40 -8.67 16.55
N ASN A 174 -0.18 -9.62 15.64
CA ASN A 174 1.08 -9.73 14.94
C ASN A 174 1.08 -8.70 13.81
N VAL A 175 1.67 -7.54 14.06
CA VAL A 175 1.81 -6.49 13.06
C VAL A 175 2.98 -6.82 12.08
N PHE A 176 3.72 -7.94 12.28
CA PHE A 176 5.07 -8.11 11.75
C PHE A 176 5.48 -9.55 11.42
N THR A 177 4.60 -10.43 10.96
CA THR A 177 5.05 -11.66 10.30
C THR A 177 3.86 -12.40 9.74
N PRO A 178 3.82 -12.62 8.44
CA PRO A 178 3.30 -13.89 8.01
C PRO A 178 4.21 -15.01 8.52
N ASP A 179 3.61 -15.96 9.26
CA ASP A 179 4.28 -17.10 9.86
C ASP A 179 4.58 -18.16 8.76
N TYR A 180 5.32 -17.78 7.71
CA TYR A 180 5.45 -18.60 6.51
C TYR A 180 6.43 -19.77 6.67
N ILE A 181 7.57 -19.56 7.33
CA ILE A 181 8.62 -20.59 7.40
C ILE A 181 8.53 -21.44 8.68
N LEU A 182 7.96 -20.90 9.76
CA LEU A 182 7.76 -21.64 11.01
C LEU A 182 6.48 -21.15 11.71
N PRO A 183 5.34 -21.88 11.60
CA PRO A 183 4.09 -21.48 12.26
C PRO A 183 4.25 -21.63 13.78
N GLN A 184 4.87 -20.67 14.47
CA GLN A 184 5.15 -20.64 15.93
C GLN A 184 6.19 -19.59 16.35
N VAL A 185 6.97 -18.97 15.44
CA VAL A 185 8.09 -18.09 15.83
C VAL A 185 7.60 -16.64 15.95
N GLY A 186 6.82 -16.40 16.99
CA GLY A 186 6.29 -15.06 17.30
C GLY A 186 5.06 -15.09 18.20
N GLN A 187 4.40 -16.24 18.30
CA GLN A 187 3.16 -16.39 19.05
C GLN A 187 3.40 -17.09 20.39
N PRO A 188 3.32 -16.41 21.54
CA PRO A 188 3.29 -17.04 22.84
C PRO A 188 1.91 -17.69 23.13
N CYS A 189 1.38 -18.47 22.21
CA CYS A 189 0.13 -19.21 22.38
C CYS A 189 0.37 -20.56 23.09
N PRO A 190 -0.39 -20.94 24.12
CA PRO A 190 -0.30 -22.27 24.70
C PRO A 190 -0.64 -23.34 23.66
N LEU A 191 0.26 -24.31 23.50
CA LEU A 191 0.17 -25.42 22.54
C LEU A 191 -1.21 -26.09 22.51
N LEU A 192 -1.72 -26.35 21.30
CA LEU A 192 -2.61 -27.49 21.06
C LEU A 192 -1.84 -28.78 21.41
N PRO A 193 -2.44 -29.77 22.08
CA PRO A 193 -1.73 -30.99 22.48
C PRO A 193 -1.13 -31.72 21.25
N GLY A 194 0.20 -31.78 21.15
CA GLY A 194 0.91 -32.56 20.13
C GLY A 194 1.84 -31.81 19.17
N THR A 195 2.14 -30.52 19.39
CA THR A 195 3.09 -29.73 18.59
C THR A 195 4.30 -29.27 19.42
N PHE A 196 5.45 -29.04 18.76
CA PHE A 196 6.76 -28.77 19.38
C PHE A 196 6.76 -27.48 20.22
N ASN A 197 7.55 -27.46 21.31
CA ASN A 197 7.63 -26.35 22.27
C ASN A 197 8.01 -24.99 21.64
N PRO A 198 7.40 -23.87 22.05
CA PRO A 198 7.89 -22.53 21.67
C PRO A 198 9.21 -22.19 22.41
N PRO A 199 10.03 -21.27 21.86
CA PRO A 199 11.11 -20.63 22.62
C PRO A 199 10.50 -19.86 23.80
N SER A 200 11.21 -19.79 24.91
CA SER A 200 10.78 -19.20 26.18
C SER A 200 10.60 -17.68 26.13
N GLY A 201 9.54 -17.20 25.48
CA GLY A 201 9.07 -15.80 25.52
C GLY A 201 8.02 -15.57 26.62
N PRO A 202 7.82 -14.31 27.07
CA PRO A 202 6.74 -13.97 27.99
C PRO A 202 5.38 -14.31 27.38
N GLN A 203 4.50 -14.94 28.16
CA GLN A 203 3.10 -15.17 27.79
C GLN A 203 2.41 -13.83 27.49
N PRO A 204 1.48 -13.79 26.51
CA PRO A 204 0.81 -12.57 26.12
C PRO A 204 -0.07 -12.11 27.27
N SER A 205 -0.07 -10.81 27.54
CA SER A 205 -0.89 -10.20 28.59
C SER A 205 -2.38 -10.16 28.23
N ASP A 206 -2.72 -10.34 26.95
CA ASP A 206 -4.09 -10.41 26.43
C ASP A 206 -4.43 -11.83 25.94
N PRO A 207 -5.35 -12.55 26.60
CA PRO A 207 -5.76 -13.89 26.20
C PRO A 207 -6.47 -13.95 24.83
N ASN A 208 -6.89 -12.83 24.24
CA ASN A 208 -7.44 -12.78 22.89
C ASN A 208 -6.37 -12.92 21.80
N GLN A 209 -5.08 -12.77 22.14
CA GLN A 209 -3.96 -13.02 21.23
C GLN A 209 -3.77 -14.51 20.90
N CYS A 210 -4.64 -15.40 21.40
CA CYS A 210 -4.59 -16.85 21.14
C CYS A 210 -5.79 -17.37 20.34
N ILE A 211 -6.68 -16.47 19.91
CA ILE A 211 -7.87 -16.82 19.11
C ILE A 211 -7.54 -16.45 17.67
N ALA A 212 -7.49 -17.44 16.77
CA ALA A 212 -7.39 -17.18 15.34
C ALA A 212 -8.56 -16.26 14.94
N SER A 213 -8.29 -15.08 14.39
CA SER A 213 -9.34 -14.18 13.90
C SER A 213 -10.08 -14.75 12.70
N GLY A 214 -9.43 -15.68 12.00
CA GLY A 214 -9.75 -15.98 10.61
C GLY A 214 -9.13 -14.95 9.70
N GLU A 215 -9.30 -15.18 8.40
CA GLU A 215 -8.77 -14.38 7.31
C GLU A 215 -9.45 -12.99 7.29
N SER A 216 -8.66 -11.95 7.02
CA SER A 216 -9.15 -10.64 6.65
C SER A 216 -9.55 -10.63 5.17
N THR A 217 -10.42 -9.69 4.79
CA THR A 217 -10.67 -9.39 3.38
C THR A 217 -9.91 -8.15 2.97
N GLU A 218 -9.59 -8.09 1.68
CA GLU A 218 -8.78 -7.03 1.07
C GLU A 218 -9.11 -6.85 -0.41
N PHE A 219 -8.46 -5.86 -1.05
CA PHE A 219 -8.34 -5.81 -2.50
C PHE A 219 -6.92 -6.17 -2.94
N HIS A 220 -6.76 -7.31 -3.61
CA HIS A 220 -5.48 -7.69 -4.20
C HIS A 220 -5.68 -8.49 -5.51
N PRO A 221 -5.22 -7.99 -6.67
CA PRO A 221 -4.87 -6.60 -6.93
C PRO A 221 -6.14 -5.75 -7.16
N TYR A 222 -5.98 -4.43 -7.02
CA TYR A 222 -6.91 -3.49 -7.63
C TYR A 222 -6.55 -3.23 -9.10
N ARG A 223 -7.48 -2.60 -9.81
CA ARG A 223 -7.48 -2.43 -11.28
C ARG A 223 -7.56 -0.98 -11.71
N ALA A 224 -8.24 -0.18 -10.90
CA ALA A 224 -8.35 1.26 -11.05
C ALA A 224 -8.20 1.93 -9.69
N LEU A 225 -7.54 3.08 -9.69
CA LEU A 225 -7.33 3.97 -8.57
C LEU A 225 -7.65 5.40 -9.01
N TRP A 226 -8.46 6.07 -8.21
CA TRP A 226 -8.67 7.51 -8.23
C TRP A 226 -8.30 8.03 -6.84
N ASP A 227 -7.19 8.76 -6.76
CA ASP A 227 -6.63 9.25 -5.50
C ASP A 227 -6.75 10.77 -5.42
N GLU A 228 -7.63 11.29 -4.57
CA GLU A 228 -7.76 12.72 -4.33
C GLU A 228 -6.83 13.16 -3.20
N ARG A 229 -5.77 13.89 -3.60
CA ARG A 229 -4.78 14.40 -2.66
C ARG A 229 -5.42 15.33 -1.64
N ALA A 230 -5.24 15.03 -0.36
CA ALA A 230 -5.64 15.92 0.74
C ALA A 230 -4.93 17.27 0.65
N GLN A 231 -3.66 17.22 0.22
CA GLN A 231 -2.85 18.39 -0.13
C GLN A 231 -2.05 18.06 -1.38
N SER A 232 -2.17 18.89 -2.41
CA SER A 232 -1.38 18.71 -3.64
C SER A 232 0.08 19.09 -3.40
N PRO A 233 1.05 18.15 -3.50
CA PRO A 233 2.47 18.48 -3.46
C PRO A 233 2.94 19.14 -4.77
N ASN A 234 2.19 18.96 -5.86
CA ASN A 234 2.60 19.32 -7.22
C ASN A 234 1.96 20.58 -7.78
N SER A 235 1.01 21.18 -7.06
CA SER A 235 0.30 22.36 -7.54
C SER A 235 1.03 23.66 -7.18
N PRO A 236 1.61 24.38 -8.16
CA PRO A 236 2.18 25.71 -7.92
C PRO A 236 1.13 26.78 -7.60
N GLU A 237 -0.14 26.52 -7.85
CA GLU A 237 -1.20 27.53 -7.93
C GLU A 237 -2.41 27.23 -7.04
N ALA A 238 -2.20 26.39 -6.02
CA ALA A 238 -3.25 25.93 -5.09
C ALA A 238 -4.47 25.28 -5.76
N GLU A 239 -4.25 24.59 -6.88
CA GLU A 239 -5.17 23.62 -7.47
C GLU A 239 -5.37 22.44 -6.50
N ARG A 240 -6.55 21.82 -6.54
CA ARG A 240 -6.74 20.45 -6.06
C ARG A 240 -6.17 19.49 -7.10
N GLU A 241 -5.67 18.37 -6.62
CA GLU A 241 -5.00 17.34 -7.43
C GLU A 241 -5.68 16.00 -7.16
N ALA A 242 -5.81 15.20 -8.21
CA ALA A 242 -6.12 13.80 -8.11
C ALA A 242 -5.28 12.98 -9.09
N GLU A 243 -4.92 11.77 -8.69
CA GLU A 243 -4.20 10.81 -9.53
C GLU A 243 -5.15 9.74 -10.05
N LEU A 244 -5.11 9.50 -11.34
CA LEU A 244 -5.89 8.47 -12.03
C LEU A 244 -4.94 7.40 -12.55
N PHE A 245 -5.13 6.17 -12.09
CA PHE A 245 -4.43 5.01 -12.59
C PHE A 245 -5.39 3.85 -12.91
N VAL A 246 -5.29 3.26 -14.10
CA VAL A 246 -6.03 2.04 -14.49
C VAL A 246 -5.08 1.13 -15.26
N SER A 247 -5.05 -0.17 -14.95
CA SER A 247 -4.19 -1.11 -15.68
C SER A 247 -4.86 -2.46 -15.91
N THR A 248 -4.63 -3.03 -17.10
CA THR A 248 -4.93 -4.43 -17.39
C THR A 248 -3.93 -5.41 -16.80
N ASP A 249 -2.82 -4.94 -16.25
CA ASP A 249 -1.79 -5.83 -15.70
C ASP A 249 -2.38 -6.57 -14.50
N LYS A 250 -2.42 -7.90 -14.61
CA LYS A 250 -2.81 -8.79 -13.52
C LYS A 250 -1.56 -9.40 -12.95
N THR A 251 -1.47 -9.34 -11.66
CA THR A 251 -0.31 -9.80 -10.93
C THR A 251 -0.56 -11.15 -10.30
N LYS A 252 0.40 -11.72 -9.57
CA LYS A 252 0.29 -13.11 -9.11
C LYS A 252 -0.91 -13.30 -8.20
N ALA A 253 -1.25 -12.35 -7.33
CA ALA A 253 -2.45 -12.44 -6.51
C ALA A 253 -3.74 -12.61 -7.32
N GLY A 254 -3.87 -11.86 -8.42
CA GLY A 254 -5.01 -12.00 -9.33
C GLY A 254 -5.01 -13.34 -10.06
N ILE A 255 -3.82 -13.84 -10.44
CA ILE A 255 -3.65 -15.16 -11.05
C ILE A 255 -4.06 -16.26 -10.06
N GLU A 256 -3.60 -16.17 -8.81
CA GLU A 256 -3.93 -17.11 -7.74
C GLU A 256 -5.44 -17.18 -7.50
N ALA A 257 -6.11 -16.04 -7.37
CA ALA A 257 -7.55 -15.97 -7.16
C ALA A 257 -8.33 -16.60 -8.34
N ASP A 258 -7.93 -16.31 -9.58
CA ASP A 258 -8.54 -16.90 -10.78
C ASP A 258 -8.29 -18.41 -10.86
N CYS A 259 -7.09 -18.87 -10.54
CA CYS A 259 -6.73 -20.28 -10.55
C CYS A 259 -7.42 -21.06 -9.43
N ALA A 260 -7.53 -20.48 -8.24
CA ALA A 260 -8.23 -21.07 -7.11
C ALA A 260 -9.73 -21.22 -7.42
N HIS A 261 -10.31 -20.24 -8.10
CA HIS A 261 -11.69 -20.29 -8.58
C HIS A 261 -11.91 -21.36 -9.68
N LYS A 262 -11.00 -21.48 -10.64
CA LYS A 262 -11.12 -22.47 -11.74
C LYS A 262 -10.91 -23.91 -11.28
N PHE A 263 -10.04 -24.10 -10.30
CA PHE A 263 -9.60 -25.43 -9.84
C PHE A 263 -9.74 -25.59 -8.32
N PRO A 264 -10.96 -25.39 -7.76
CA PRO A 264 -11.17 -25.52 -6.33
C PRO A 264 -10.95 -26.98 -5.91
N PRO A 265 -10.54 -27.21 -4.65
CA PRO A 265 -10.26 -28.55 -4.18
C PRO A 265 -11.56 -29.38 -4.15
N PRO A 266 -11.53 -30.70 -4.47
CA PRO A 266 -12.75 -31.49 -4.63
C PRO A 266 -13.61 -31.51 -3.36
N ALA A 267 -14.87 -31.04 -3.45
CA ALA A 267 -15.78 -31.07 -2.32
C ALA A 267 -15.95 -32.52 -1.80
N THR A 268 -15.35 -32.82 -0.64
CA THR A 268 -15.46 -34.14 -0.02
C THR A 268 -16.42 -34.02 1.18
N PRO A 269 -17.61 -34.65 1.14
CA PRO A 269 -18.54 -34.57 2.26
C PRO A 269 -17.91 -35.09 3.55
N GLY A 270 -17.82 -34.23 4.57
CA GLY A 270 -17.26 -34.57 5.89
C GLY A 270 -15.73 -34.54 5.97
N VAL A 271 -15.02 -34.20 4.89
CA VAL A 271 -13.56 -33.99 4.86
C VAL A 271 -13.29 -32.70 4.10
N ARG A 272 -12.77 -31.66 4.76
CA ARG A 272 -12.26 -30.50 4.02
C ARG A 272 -11.18 -31.00 3.06
N PRO A 273 -11.33 -30.87 1.73
CA PRO A 273 -10.25 -31.29 0.85
C PRO A 273 -9.03 -30.43 1.16
N VAL A 274 -7.97 -31.11 1.57
CA VAL A 274 -6.89 -30.48 2.35
C VAL A 274 -5.88 -29.76 1.47
N GLN A 275 -5.94 -29.93 0.14
CA GLN A 275 -4.94 -29.45 -0.83
C GLN A 275 -5.55 -29.16 -2.21
N TYR A 276 -5.09 -28.11 -2.86
CA TYR A 276 -5.29 -27.87 -4.29
C TYR A 276 -4.47 -28.88 -5.12
N GLY A 277 -5.04 -29.25 -6.27
CA GLY A 277 -4.49 -30.27 -7.15
C GLY A 277 -3.41 -29.76 -8.11
N PRO A 278 -2.80 -30.64 -8.92
CA PRO A 278 -1.83 -30.25 -9.94
C PRO A 278 -2.39 -29.30 -11.00
N ASP A 279 -3.70 -29.33 -11.26
CA ASP A 279 -4.33 -28.42 -12.24
C ASP A 279 -4.30 -26.95 -11.78
N TYR A 280 -4.45 -26.70 -10.48
CA TYR A 280 -4.25 -25.36 -9.89
C TYR A 280 -2.80 -24.89 -10.09
N ARG A 281 -1.82 -25.76 -9.80
CA ARG A 281 -0.40 -25.42 -9.99
C ARG A 281 -0.05 -25.12 -11.44
N LEU A 282 -0.58 -25.91 -12.37
CA LEU A 282 -0.40 -25.67 -13.80
C LEU A 282 -1.07 -24.36 -14.22
N CYS A 283 -2.22 -24.02 -13.63
CA CYS A 283 -2.89 -22.75 -13.87
C CYS A 283 -2.00 -21.57 -13.46
N LEU A 284 -1.32 -21.61 -12.31
CA LEU A 284 -0.41 -20.53 -11.88
C LEU A 284 0.68 -20.20 -12.93
N GLU A 285 1.12 -21.21 -13.68
CA GLU A 285 2.14 -21.05 -14.73
C GLU A 285 1.58 -20.61 -16.09
N THR A 286 0.25 -20.72 -16.30
CA THR A 286 -0.38 -20.58 -17.62
C THR A 286 -1.50 -19.55 -17.69
N GLU A 287 -1.99 -19.10 -16.53
CA GLU A 287 -2.98 -18.04 -16.46
C GLU A 287 -2.38 -16.73 -16.97
N PRO A 288 -3.10 -15.99 -17.84
CA PRO A 288 -2.60 -14.71 -18.32
C PRO A 288 -2.48 -13.66 -17.21
N ASP A 289 -1.41 -12.89 -17.29
CA ASP A 289 -1.10 -11.63 -16.59
C ASP A 289 -1.99 -10.46 -17.03
N TRP A 290 -3.25 -10.75 -17.39
CA TRP A 290 -4.20 -9.79 -17.92
C TRP A 290 -5.53 -9.85 -17.17
N GLN A 291 -6.03 -8.69 -16.76
CA GLN A 291 -7.34 -8.47 -16.15
C GLN A 291 -8.20 -7.46 -16.93
N ASP A 292 -9.50 -7.67 -16.88
CA ASP A 292 -10.47 -6.82 -17.58
C ASP A 292 -10.73 -5.53 -16.79
N VAL A 293 -10.57 -4.40 -17.49
CA VAL A 293 -10.88 -3.04 -17.03
C VAL A 293 -11.82 -2.32 -17.98
N SER A 294 -12.55 -3.07 -18.82
CA SER A 294 -13.50 -2.49 -19.75
C SER A 294 -14.68 -1.86 -19.01
N GLY A 295 -15.07 -0.64 -19.41
CA GLY A 295 -16.21 0.04 -18.80
C GLY A 295 -16.19 1.55 -18.92
N ASP A 296 -17.27 2.15 -18.43
CA ASP A 296 -17.41 3.60 -18.27
C ASP A 296 -16.96 4.01 -16.86
N TYR A 297 -16.07 4.99 -16.81
CA TYR A 297 -15.54 5.55 -15.57
C TYR A 297 -15.97 7.00 -15.42
N SER A 298 -16.31 7.40 -14.18
CA SER A 298 -16.74 8.75 -13.85
C SER A 298 -16.32 9.10 -12.44
N PHE A 299 -15.47 10.10 -12.31
CA PHE A 299 -15.03 10.66 -11.04
C PHE A 299 -15.36 12.15 -10.97
N HIS A 300 -15.39 12.72 -9.77
CA HIS A 300 -15.62 14.14 -9.57
C HIS A 300 -14.49 14.71 -8.72
N LEU A 301 -13.81 15.75 -9.19
CA LEU A 301 -12.81 16.48 -8.42
C LEU A 301 -13.35 17.86 -8.06
N ALA A 302 -13.58 18.08 -6.77
CA ALA A 302 -14.02 19.38 -6.28
C ALA A 302 -12.91 20.43 -6.41
N ALA A 303 -13.28 21.66 -6.78
CA ALA A 303 -12.35 22.78 -6.80
C ALA A 303 -12.03 23.26 -5.37
N PRO A 304 -10.88 23.92 -5.16
CA PRO A 304 -10.67 24.75 -3.98
C PRO A 304 -11.80 25.77 -3.79
N ALA A 305 -11.95 26.32 -2.59
CA ALA A 305 -12.94 27.37 -2.34
C ALA A 305 -12.78 28.55 -3.33
N GLN A 306 -13.89 28.98 -3.93
CA GLN A 306 -13.87 30.03 -4.94
C GLN A 306 -13.34 31.36 -4.35
N PRO A 307 -12.26 31.94 -4.90
CA PRO A 307 -11.59 33.09 -4.29
C PRO A 307 -12.38 34.39 -4.48
N THR A 308 -13.05 34.56 -5.62
CA THR A 308 -13.91 35.71 -5.93
C THR A 308 -15.14 35.26 -6.73
N PRO A 309 -16.28 35.98 -6.67
CA PRO A 309 -17.49 35.58 -7.39
C PRO A 309 -17.35 35.51 -8.93
N ASP A 310 -16.35 36.18 -9.49
CA ASP A 310 -16.04 36.24 -10.92
C ASP A 310 -14.93 35.26 -11.36
N ALA A 311 -14.26 34.60 -10.41
CA ALA A 311 -13.25 33.59 -10.69
C ALA A 311 -13.84 32.47 -11.56
N GLN A 312 -13.09 32.11 -12.60
CA GLN A 312 -13.45 31.06 -13.55
C GLN A 312 -12.64 29.81 -13.25
N LEU A 313 -13.30 28.66 -13.34
CA LEU A 313 -12.67 27.37 -13.13
C LEU A 313 -11.58 27.13 -14.19
N THR A 314 -10.42 26.65 -13.75
CA THR A 314 -9.33 26.19 -14.60
C THR A 314 -8.99 24.76 -14.25
N TYR A 315 -8.69 23.95 -15.24
CA TYR A 315 -8.40 22.53 -15.04
C TYR A 315 -7.52 21.99 -16.16
N ARG A 316 -6.78 20.92 -15.85
CA ARG A 316 -5.88 20.26 -16.78
C ARG A 316 -5.71 18.79 -16.40
N ALA A 317 -5.47 17.96 -17.41
CA ALA A 317 -4.98 16.60 -17.24
C ALA A 317 -3.52 16.55 -17.71
N VAL A 318 -2.62 16.10 -16.86
CA VAL A 318 -1.23 15.83 -17.21
C VAL A 318 -1.08 14.34 -17.46
N ARG A 319 -0.72 13.99 -18.68
CA ARG A 319 -0.45 12.59 -19.04
C ARG A 319 0.85 12.15 -18.40
N GLN A 320 0.84 10.99 -17.74
CA GLN A 320 2.03 10.33 -17.24
C GLN A 320 2.54 9.38 -18.32
N ASP A 321 3.45 9.87 -19.16
CA ASP A 321 3.84 9.21 -20.41
C ASP A 321 4.47 7.83 -20.21
N GLU A 322 5.25 7.65 -19.13
CA GLU A 322 5.87 6.35 -18.77
C GLU A 322 4.85 5.35 -18.21
N SER A 323 3.64 5.81 -17.90
CA SER A 323 2.58 5.03 -17.25
C SER A 323 1.24 5.13 -17.98
N THR A 324 1.27 5.44 -19.28
CA THR A 324 0.06 5.47 -20.12
C THR A 324 0.33 4.76 -21.45
N ASP A 325 -0.40 3.67 -21.68
CA ASP A 325 -0.30 2.87 -22.90
C ASP A 325 -1.70 2.47 -23.39
N ASN A 326 -1.95 2.65 -24.68
CA ASN A 326 -3.21 2.26 -25.34
C ASN A 326 -4.53 2.76 -24.68
N ALA A 327 -4.49 3.83 -23.87
CA ALA A 327 -5.65 4.43 -23.24
C ALA A 327 -6.03 5.81 -23.87
N PRO A 328 -7.32 6.14 -23.98
CA PRO A 328 -7.75 7.46 -24.42
C PRO A 328 -7.50 8.52 -23.32
N PRO A 329 -7.33 9.80 -23.69
CA PRO A 329 -7.30 10.86 -22.69
C PRO A 329 -8.68 11.01 -22.02
N PRO A 330 -8.73 11.33 -20.71
CA PRO A 330 -10.00 11.56 -20.03
C PRO A 330 -10.64 12.86 -20.51
N THR A 331 -11.98 12.89 -20.48
CA THR A 331 -12.77 14.09 -20.74
C THR A 331 -13.04 14.81 -19.42
N LEU A 332 -12.63 16.08 -19.33
CA LEU A 332 -12.86 16.95 -18.18
C LEU A 332 -14.00 17.92 -18.47
N THR A 333 -15.07 17.87 -17.67
CA THR A 333 -16.25 18.72 -17.84
C THR A 333 -16.54 19.51 -16.57
N PRO A 334 -16.65 20.86 -16.60
CA PRO A 334 -17.06 21.63 -15.43
C PRO A 334 -18.43 21.18 -14.91
N SER A 335 -18.53 20.95 -13.60
CA SER A 335 -19.74 20.41 -12.98
C SER A 335 -19.83 20.89 -11.53
N GLY A 336 -20.94 21.54 -11.17
CA GLY A 336 -21.17 22.00 -9.79
C GLY A 336 -20.04 22.87 -9.24
N ASP A 337 -19.36 22.35 -8.23
CA ASP A 337 -18.23 22.93 -7.50
C ASP A 337 -16.85 22.46 -7.97
N GLY A 338 -16.77 21.75 -9.10
CA GLY A 338 -15.52 21.19 -9.61
C GLY A 338 -15.59 20.73 -11.06
N ILE A 339 -14.97 19.60 -11.35
CA ILE A 339 -14.99 18.94 -12.66
C ILE A 339 -15.40 17.48 -12.54
N ASP A 340 -16.13 16.99 -13.54
CA ASP A 340 -16.32 15.57 -13.77
C ASP A 340 -15.24 15.06 -14.74
N VAL A 341 -14.62 13.94 -14.37
CA VAL A 341 -13.58 13.23 -15.14
C VAL A 341 -14.19 11.95 -15.65
N THR A 342 -14.33 11.82 -16.97
CA THR A 342 -15.02 10.68 -17.60
C THR A 342 -14.21 10.07 -18.73
N PHE A 343 -14.27 8.76 -18.87
CA PHE A 343 -13.67 8.02 -19.97
C PHE A 343 -14.30 6.63 -20.13
N HIS A 344 -14.04 6.02 -21.27
CA HIS A 344 -14.43 4.65 -21.57
C HIS A 344 -13.17 3.84 -21.93
N LEU A 345 -13.06 2.63 -21.38
CA LEU A 345 -12.03 1.68 -21.78
C LEU A 345 -12.68 0.46 -22.42
N ASP A 346 -12.12 0.05 -23.56
CA ASP A 346 -12.40 -1.21 -24.24
C ASP A 346 -11.13 -2.04 -24.14
N SER A 347 -11.03 -2.99 -23.22
CA SER A 347 -9.79 -3.72 -22.95
C SER A 347 -9.83 -5.13 -23.54
N PRO A 348 -9.38 -5.35 -24.80
CA PRO A 348 -9.27 -6.69 -25.34
C PRO A 348 -8.05 -7.41 -24.75
N ARG A 349 -8.18 -8.72 -24.49
CA ARG A 349 -7.12 -9.60 -23.95
C ARG A 349 -5.77 -9.54 -24.70
N ALA A 350 -5.77 -9.15 -25.96
CA ALA A 350 -4.57 -9.11 -26.79
C ALA A 350 -3.79 -7.80 -26.70
N GLN A 351 -4.26 -6.81 -25.93
CA GLN A 351 -3.66 -5.49 -25.83
C GLN A 351 -3.60 -5.05 -24.37
N ARG A 352 -2.38 -4.83 -23.88
CA ARG A 352 -2.15 -4.16 -22.60
C ARG A 352 -2.67 -2.72 -22.66
N GLN A 353 -3.40 -2.31 -21.63
CA GLN A 353 -3.88 -0.94 -21.48
C GLN A 353 -3.54 -0.41 -20.10
N VAL A 354 -2.98 0.79 -20.09
CA VAL A 354 -2.64 1.53 -18.88
C VAL A 354 -3.03 2.98 -19.07
N MET A 355 -3.73 3.55 -18.10
CA MET A 355 -4.15 4.94 -18.07
C MET A 355 -3.54 5.61 -16.85
N GLY A 356 -2.65 6.60 -17.03
CA GLY A 356 -2.01 7.33 -15.94
C GLY A 356 -2.10 8.84 -16.13
N TYR A 357 -2.81 9.54 -15.25
CA TYR A 357 -3.00 10.99 -15.35
C TYR A 357 -3.05 11.68 -13.99
N SER A 358 -2.32 12.79 -13.86
CA SER A 358 -2.53 13.76 -12.78
C SER A 358 -3.54 14.81 -13.22
N ILE A 359 -4.65 14.93 -12.51
CA ILE A 359 -5.74 15.85 -12.79
C ILE A 359 -5.70 17.01 -11.81
N PHE A 360 -5.75 18.23 -12.33
CA PHE A 360 -5.74 19.44 -11.52
C PHE A 360 -6.98 20.29 -11.79
N VAL A 361 -7.54 20.86 -10.73
CA VAL A 361 -8.65 21.81 -10.80
C VAL A 361 -8.43 22.97 -9.83
N GLY A 362 -8.66 24.19 -10.31
CA GLY A 362 -8.43 25.42 -9.57
C GLY A 362 -9.16 26.59 -10.19
N TRP A 363 -8.64 27.79 -9.95
CA TRP A 363 -9.23 29.04 -10.41
C TRP A 363 -8.21 29.86 -11.19
N ASN A 364 -8.69 30.60 -12.19
CA ASN A 364 -7.85 31.53 -12.95
C ASN A 364 -7.28 32.68 -12.10
N VAL A 365 -7.87 32.93 -10.92
CA VAL A 365 -7.41 33.90 -9.91
C VAL A 365 -6.78 33.12 -8.76
N VAL A 366 -5.55 33.49 -8.40
CA VAL A 366 -4.80 32.88 -7.29
C VAL A 366 -4.36 33.99 -6.34
N PRO A 367 -5.10 34.21 -5.23
CA PRO A 367 -4.72 35.20 -4.22
C PRO A 367 -3.34 34.92 -3.64
N ALA A 368 -2.59 35.98 -3.31
CA ALA A 368 -1.27 35.83 -2.68
C ALA A 368 -1.32 35.02 -1.36
N THR A 369 -2.45 35.02 -0.67
CA THR A 369 -2.66 34.26 0.58
C THR A 369 -2.91 32.77 0.36
N SER A 370 -3.15 32.31 -0.87
CA SER A 370 -3.32 30.90 -1.20
C SER A 370 -2.11 30.30 -1.90
N VAL A 371 -1.16 31.12 -2.40
CA VAL A 371 0.02 30.62 -3.11
C VAL A 371 0.84 29.70 -2.20
N PRO A 372 1.07 28.44 -2.60
CA PRO A 372 1.92 27.52 -1.84
C PRO A 372 3.38 27.97 -1.82
N THR A 373 4.09 27.72 -0.73
CA THR A 373 5.54 27.95 -0.66
C THR A 373 6.25 26.87 -1.48
N HIS A 374 7.07 27.28 -2.45
CA HIS A 374 7.85 26.37 -3.27
C HIS A 374 9.16 25.99 -2.56
N LEU A 375 9.31 24.71 -2.22
CA LEU A 375 10.50 24.13 -1.64
C LEU A 375 11.20 23.24 -2.66
N ARG A 376 12.53 23.21 -2.60
CA ARG A 376 13.36 22.21 -3.27
C ARG A 376 14.09 21.39 -2.23
N ILE A 377 13.84 20.09 -2.23
CA ILE A 377 14.48 19.10 -1.38
C ILE A 377 15.57 18.42 -2.20
N LYS A 378 16.80 18.45 -1.68
CA LYS A 378 17.94 17.76 -2.29
C LYS A 378 18.48 16.73 -1.30
N PHE A 379 18.53 15.48 -1.71
CA PHE A 379 19.20 14.42 -0.97
C PHE A 379 20.71 14.54 -1.18
N ASP A 380 21.46 14.74 -0.10
CA ASP A 380 22.90 15.01 -0.15
C ASP A 380 23.72 13.72 -0.02
N SER A 381 23.33 12.84 0.90
CA SER A 381 23.98 11.53 1.09
C SER A 381 23.14 10.56 1.93
N LEU A 382 23.36 9.26 1.69
CA LEU A 382 22.95 8.16 2.55
C LEU A 382 24.23 7.48 3.06
N LEU A 383 24.40 7.45 4.38
CA LEU A 383 25.46 6.67 5.04
C LEU A 383 24.82 5.39 5.55
N VAL A 384 25.28 4.23 5.06
CA VAL A 384 24.92 2.93 5.65
C VAL A 384 25.91 2.66 6.77
N THR A 385 25.43 2.67 8.01
CA THR A 385 26.26 2.44 9.19
C THR A 385 26.38 0.96 9.50
N ARG A 386 25.32 0.18 9.22
CA ARG A 386 25.31 -1.29 9.21
C ARG A 386 24.54 -1.77 8.00
N ALA A 387 25.17 -2.63 7.21
CA ALA A 387 24.57 -3.26 6.05
C ALA A 387 23.60 -4.36 6.42
N MET A 388 23.61 -4.82 7.69
CA MET A 388 22.71 -5.84 8.26
C MET A 388 23.00 -7.29 7.84
N ASP A 389 23.80 -7.45 6.78
CA ASP A 389 24.51 -8.69 6.46
C ASP A 389 25.99 -8.69 6.91
N PRO A 390 26.45 -9.72 7.67
CA PRO A 390 25.85 -11.05 7.80
C PRO A 390 24.88 -11.21 8.97
N GLY A 391 23.89 -12.05 8.75
CA GLY A 391 23.11 -12.76 9.76
C GLY A 391 24.01 -13.51 10.73
N CYS A 392 24.19 -12.95 11.91
CA CYS A 392 25.22 -13.43 12.83
C CYS A 392 24.77 -14.57 13.74
N SER A 393 23.65 -15.26 13.48
CA SER A 393 23.12 -16.26 14.44
C SER A 393 22.38 -17.43 13.80
N ALA A 394 22.57 -18.64 14.35
CA ALA A 394 21.65 -19.76 14.18
C ALA A 394 20.90 -19.94 15.50
N GLY A 395 19.67 -19.41 15.56
CA GLY A 395 18.90 -19.22 16.80
C GLY A 395 19.38 -17.99 17.59
N LEU A 396 19.21 -17.98 18.92
CA LEU A 396 19.55 -16.81 19.77
C LEU A 396 21.05 -16.67 20.10
N VAL A 397 21.92 -17.49 19.51
CA VAL A 397 23.35 -17.52 19.84
C VAL A 397 24.17 -16.98 18.67
N PRO A 398 24.84 -15.81 18.83
CA PRO A 398 25.71 -15.29 17.80
C PRO A 398 26.89 -16.22 17.50
N PHE A 399 27.31 -16.32 16.24
CA PHE A 399 28.54 -17.00 15.88
C PHE A 399 29.75 -16.32 16.57
N PRO A 400 30.72 -17.09 17.10
CA PRO A 400 31.89 -16.50 17.74
C PRO A 400 32.67 -15.56 16.81
N GLY A 401 32.78 -14.28 17.19
CA GLY A 401 33.48 -13.25 16.42
C GLY A 401 32.58 -12.39 15.52
N CYS A 402 31.26 -12.60 15.56
CA CYS A 402 30.25 -11.86 14.81
C CYS A 402 29.64 -10.73 15.68
N ALA A 403 29.34 -9.57 15.10
CA ALA A 403 28.63 -8.48 15.77
C ALA A 403 27.12 -8.64 15.53
N LEU A 404 26.26 -8.28 16.50
CA LEU A 404 24.81 -8.30 16.25
C LEU A 404 24.48 -7.16 15.28
N GLU A 405 24.22 -7.48 14.01
CA GLU A 405 23.95 -6.52 12.92
C GLU A 405 22.44 -6.33 12.73
N SER A 406 21.67 -7.38 13.03
CA SER A 406 20.21 -7.44 13.08
C SER A 406 19.69 -8.03 14.40
N THR A 407 18.46 -7.70 14.78
CA THR A 407 17.73 -8.37 15.86
C THR A 407 17.09 -9.69 15.42
N ARG A 408 17.03 -9.99 14.11
CA ARG A 408 16.49 -11.25 13.61
C ARG A 408 17.42 -12.43 13.93
N PRO A 409 16.87 -13.55 14.44
CA PRO A 409 17.60 -14.80 14.55
C PRO A 409 17.57 -15.56 13.22
N ASN A 410 18.57 -16.40 12.93
CA ASN A 410 18.58 -17.35 11.78
C ASN A 410 18.83 -16.78 10.38
N GLN A 411 19.35 -15.57 10.25
CA GLN A 411 19.89 -15.13 8.96
C GLN A 411 21.24 -15.80 8.69
N LEU A 412 21.45 -16.22 7.45
CA LEU A 412 22.63 -16.91 6.93
C LEU A 412 23.23 -16.17 5.73
N SER A 413 23.23 -14.84 5.77
CA SER A 413 23.80 -13.97 4.75
C SER A 413 25.30 -13.70 4.92
N ALA A 414 25.89 -13.10 3.89
CA ALA A 414 27.22 -12.53 3.91
C ALA A 414 27.20 -11.18 3.18
N PRO A 415 27.97 -10.17 3.64
CA PRO A 415 27.96 -8.87 3.00
C PRO A 415 28.31 -8.95 1.50
N PRO A 416 27.81 -8.02 0.68
CA PRO A 416 27.00 -6.84 1.05
C PRO A 416 25.55 -7.20 1.41
N GLY A 417 24.88 -6.32 2.18
CA GLY A 417 23.42 -6.37 2.31
C GLY A 417 22.74 -6.05 0.98
N ASP A 418 21.43 -6.15 0.91
CA ASP A 418 20.62 -6.12 -0.31
C ASP A 418 19.36 -5.26 -0.14
N TRP A 419 19.54 -3.95 -0.20
CA TRP A 419 18.52 -3.02 0.27
C TRP A 419 17.63 -2.51 -0.85
N ASN A 420 16.35 -2.34 -0.54
CA ASN A 420 15.52 -1.30 -1.13
C ASN A 420 15.37 -0.14 -0.13
N LEU A 421 15.41 1.10 -0.63
CA LEU A 421 15.11 2.29 0.20
C LEU A 421 14.18 3.22 -0.58
N TYR A 422 12.96 3.35 -0.06
CA TYR A 422 11.92 4.22 -0.57
C TYR A 422 11.89 5.53 0.22
N LEU A 423 11.54 6.61 -0.48
CA LEU A 423 11.37 7.94 0.10
C LEU A 423 10.00 8.48 -0.29
N ASP A 424 9.28 9.05 0.65
CA ASP A 424 8.07 9.83 0.43
C ASP A 424 8.32 11.28 0.88
N VAL A 425 8.17 12.22 -0.05
CA VAL A 425 8.19 13.65 0.20
C VAL A 425 6.77 14.21 0.03
N ASN A 426 5.89 13.89 0.98
CA ASN A 426 4.52 14.38 1.04
C ASN A 426 3.70 14.03 -0.22
N GLY A 427 3.82 12.79 -0.69
CA GLY A 427 3.17 12.24 -1.89
C GLY A 427 4.08 12.10 -3.11
N GLU A 428 5.29 12.67 -3.06
CA GLU A 428 6.31 12.46 -4.08
C GLU A 428 7.20 11.26 -3.71
N TRP A 429 6.85 10.08 -4.24
CA TRP A 429 7.56 8.83 -3.99
C TRP A 429 8.79 8.64 -4.89
N LEU A 430 9.89 8.17 -4.28
CA LEU A 430 11.18 7.93 -4.92
C LEU A 430 11.81 6.64 -4.38
N SER A 431 12.86 6.17 -5.05
CA SER A 431 13.81 5.19 -4.51
C SER A 431 15.23 5.74 -4.54
N TRP A 432 16.08 5.27 -3.61
CA TRP A 432 17.48 5.64 -3.57
C TRP A 432 18.27 5.14 -4.79
N ALA A 433 18.06 3.89 -5.19
CA ALA A 433 18.65 3.33 -6.41
C ALA A 433 17.67 3.40 -7.59
N PRO A 434 18.13 3.76 -8.80
CA PRO A 434 17.33 3.70 -10.02
C PRO A 434 17.17 2.25 -10.51
N GLY A 435 16.16 2.00 -11.34
CA GLY A 435 15.86 0.65 -11.83
C GLY A 435 14.86 -0.05 -10.91
N ASN A 436 15.17 -1.29 -10.54
CA ASN A 436 14.35 -2.13 -9.67
C ASN A 436 14.45 -1.75 -8.17
N GLY A 437 15.27 -0.76 -7.81
CA GLY A 437 15.33 -0.21 -6.46
C GLY A 437 16.37 -0.87 -5.54
N GLU A 438 16.89 -2.04 -5.90
CA GLU A 438 17.91 -2.78 -5.16
C GLU A 438 19.28 -2.10 -5.23
N PHE A 439 19.98 -2.05 -4.10
CA PHE A 439 21.41 -1.74 -4.07
C PHE A 439 22.09 -2.56 -2.98
N LEU A 440 23.39 -2.81 -3.18
CA LEU A 440 24.15 -3.74 -2.35
C LEU A 440 25.14 -3.01 -1.43
N PRO A 441 24.74 -2.47 -0.26
CA PRO A 441 25.62 -1.70 0.60
C PRO A 441 26.55 -2.58 1.47
N ASN A 442 27.68 -1.98 1.85
CA ASN A 442 28.53 -2.47 2.94
C ASN A 442 28.51 -1.46 4.11
N ASP A 443 28.93 -1.93 5.28
CA ASP A 443 29.22 -1.07 6.43
C ASP A 443 30.12 0.11 6.06
N GLY A 444 29.63 1.32 6.36
CA GLY A 444 30.33 2.57 6.11
C GLY A 444 30.20 3.11 4.70
N ASP A 445 29.43 2.48 3.81
CA ASP A 445 29.17 3.00 2.48
C ASP A 445 28.48 4.37 2.56
N LEU A 446 29.06 5.35 1.87
CA LEU A 446 28.53 6.70 1.73
C LEU A 446 28.07 6.93 0.30
N LEU A 447 26.77 6.76 0.07
CA LEU A 447 26.13 6.98 -1.23
C LEU A 447 25.82 8.46 -1.41
N ARG A 448 26.23 9.05 -2.54
CA ARG A 448 26.10 10.49 -2.85
C ARG A 448 26.21 10.75 -4.35
N GLY A 449 25.95 11.99 -4.76
CA GLY A 449 26.14 12.44 -6.15
C GLY A 449 25.14 11.76 -7.07
N ASP A 450 25.62 11.16 -8.16
CA ASP A 450 24.78 10.53 -9.20
C ASP A 450 24.01 9.29 -8.71
N ARG A 451 24.31 8.80 -7.49
CA ARG A 451 23.56 7.73 -6.81
C ARG A 451 22.43 8.25 -5.91
N ALA A 452 22.34 9.56 -5.67
CA ALA A 452 21.25 10.12 -4.90
C ALA A 452 20.02 10.31 -5.79
N PRO A 453 18.79 10.23 -5.24
CA PRO A 453 17.58 10.55 -5.98
C PRO A 453 17.62 11.97 -6.56
N ARG A 454 16.80 12.18 -7.60
CA ARG A 454 16.55 13.51 -8.15
C ARG A 454 16.08 14.47 -7.03
N PRO A 455 16.40 15.77 -7.10
CA PRO A 455 15.75 16.76 -6.26
C PRO A 455 14.23 16.75 -6.47
N VAL A 456 13.49 17.02 -5.41
CA VAL A 456 12.02 17.16 -5.42
C VAL A 456 11.66 18.62 -5.28
N ASP A 457 10.76 19.10 -6.14
CA ASP A 457 10.09 20.37 -5.97
C ASP A 457 8.75 20.09 -5.28
N LEU A 458 8.52 20.72 -4.13
CA LEU A 458 7.35 20.52 -3.27
C LEU A 458 6.63 21.85 -3.06
N TYR A 459 5.32 21.86 -3.22
CA TYR A 459 4.47 23.02 -2.99
C TYR A 459 3.68 22.86 -1.69
N VAL A 460 4.08 23.59 -0.64
CA VAL A 460 3.44 23.49 0.68
C VAL A 460 2.38 24.58 0.84
N PRO A 461 1.08 24.25 0.98
CA PRO A 461 0.03 25.26 1.13
C PRO A 461 0.23 26.12 2.38
N PRO A 462 -0.25 27.38 2.38
CA PRO A 462 -0.14 28.27 3.53
C PRO A 462 -0.74 27.67 4.81
N GLY A 463 0.05 27.66 5.89
CA GLY A 463 -0.38 27.13 7.19
C GLY A 463 -0.34 25.61 7.31
N GLN A 464 0.10 24.90 6.28
CA GLN A 464 0.30 23.45 6.31
C GLN A 464 1.75 23.07 6.58
N GLY A 465 1.91 21.88 7.17
CA GLY A 465 3.19 21.20 7.32
C GLY A 465 3.44 20.22 6.17
N TRP A 466 4.56 19.51 6.24
CA TRP A 466 4.88 18.40 5.34
C TRP A 466 5.77 17.39 6.06
N ARG A 467 5.88 16.18 5.51
CA ARG A 467 6.72 15.10 6.06
C ARG A 467 7.72 14.57 5.04
N LEU A 468 8.86 14.08 5.54
CA LEU A 468 9.72 13.15 4.83
C LEU A 468 9.62 11.81 5.53
N LEU A 469 9.29 10.77 4.77
CA LEU A 469 9.34 9.38 5.19
C LEU A 469 10.44 8.67 4.40
N ALA A 470 11.27 7.87 5.08
CA ALA A 470 12.16 6.90 4.44
C ALA A 470 11.89 5.52 5.03
N LEU A 471 11.66 4.54 4.16
CA LEU A 471 11.41 3.15 4.53
C LEU A 471 12.39 2.26 3.78
N GLY A 472 13.14 1.44 4.52
CA GLY A 472 14.06 0.47 3.96
C GLY A 472 13.70 -0.95 4.37
N ARG A 473 14.12 -1.90 3.54
CA ARG A 473 14.12 -3.34 3.82
C ARG A 473 15.32 -3.99 3.14
N GLU A 474 15.70 -5.16 3.63
CA GLU A 474 16.54 -6.13 2.93
C GLU A 474 15.68 -7.04 2.04
N CYS A 475 16.34 -7.92 1.28
CA CYS A 475 15.78 -8.72 0.19
C CYS A 475 16.04 -10.23 0.44
N ASP A 476 15.94 -10.67 1.70
CA ASP A 476 16.42 -11.93 2.28
C ASP A 476 15.60 -13.19 1.94
N LEU A 477 14.50 -13.04 1.19
CA LEU A 477 13.52 -14.11 0.98
C LEU A 477 13.68 -14.88 -0.33
N ASN A 478 14.54 -14.46 -1.25
CA ASN A 478 14.56 -14.97 -2.61
C ASN A 478 14.85 -16.49 -2.77
N ASP A 479 15.61 -17.15 -1.88
CA ASP A 479 15.83 -18.60 -1.98
C ASP A 479 14.61 -19.44 -1.55
N VAL A 480 13.49 -18.82 -1.16
CA VAL A 480 12.22 -19.52 -0.96
C VAL A 480 11.66 -20.03 -2.31
N ASP A 481 11.78 -19.26 -3.40
CA ASP A 481 11.47 -19.69 -4.78
C ASP A 481 12.58 -19.27 -5.77
N PRO A 482 13.75 -19.93 -5.73
CA PRO A 482 14.92 -19.52 -6.51
C PRO A 482 14.74 -19.69 -8.02
N SER A 483 13.64 -20.33 -8.45
CA SER A 483 13.29 -20.44 -9.87
C SER A 483 12.56 -19.20 -10.39
N ASN A 484 11.99 -18.39 -9.49
CA ASN A 484 11.19 -17.21 -9.79
C ASN A 484 11.49 -16.11 -8.74
N PRO A 485 12.72 -15.56 -8.71
CA PRO A 485 13.07 -14.50 -7.75
C PRO A 485 12.22 -13.25 -7.97
N GLU A 486 12.01 -12.49 -6.91
CA GLU A 486 11.29 -11.22 -6.97
C GLU A 486 12.05 -10.21 -7.83
N ARG A 487 11.30 -9.41 -8.61
CA ARG A 487 11.89 -8.55 -9.65
C ARG A 487 12.60 -7.33 -9.09
N ASP A 488 12.21 -6.88 -7.92
CA ASP A 488 12.80 -5.80 -7.12
C ASP A 488 13.96 -6.25 -6.22
N CYS A 489 14.18 -7.57 -6.10
CA CYS A 489 15.29 -8.17 -5.36
C CYS A 489 16.02 -9.32 -6.12
N PRO A 490 16.45 -9.14 -7.38
CA PRO A 490 16.93 -10.22 -8.24
C PRO A 490 18.31 -10.78 -7.89
N THR A 491 19.09 -10.16 -6.99
CA THR A 491 20.49 -10.56 -6.79
C THR A 491 20.77 -11.36 -5.52
N ASN A 492 19.84 -11.38 -4.56
CA ASN A 492 20.03 -12.16 -3.35
C ASN A 492 19.64 -13.63 -3.54
N HIS A 493 20.39 -14.49 -2.86
CA HIS A 493 20.22 -15.94 -2.79
C HIS A 493 20.29 -16.38 -1.32
N GLU A 494 19.54 -15.71 -0.45
CA GLU A 494 19.44 -16.08 0.95
C GLU A 494 18.12 -16.79 1.25
N LEU A 495 18.22 -17.78 2.15
CA LEU A 495 17.09 -18.33 2.87
C LEU A 495 17.07 -17.75 4.30
N ALA A 496 16.41 -16.62 4.48
CA ALA A 496 16.07 -16.08 5.80
C ALA A 496 14.66 -16.48 6.23
N ASP A 497 14.31 -16.20 7.48
CA ASP A 497 12.94 -16.34 7.97
C ASP A 497 12.04 -15.18 7.53
N ASP A 498 12.61 -13.99 7.29
CA ASP A 498 11.96 -12.76 6.80
C ASP A 498 13.03 -11.68 6.51
N ASN A 499 12.65 -10.60 5.82
CA ASN A 499 13.55 -9.49 5.50
C ASN A 499 13.94 -8.69 6.75
N ASP A 500 15.18 -8.26 6.80
CA ASP A 500 15.60 -7.21 7.69
C ASP A 500 14.96 -5.85 7.37
N VAL A 501 14.74 -5.07 8.42
CA VAL A 501 14.15 -3.73 8.36
C VAL A 501 15.16 -2.75 8.97
N PRO A 502 15.96 -2.04 8.13
CA PRO A 502 16.96 -1.07 8.59
C PRO A 502 16.45 0.09 9.46
N GLY A 503 15.14 0.20 9.58
CA GLY A 503 14.42 1.23 10.32
C GLY A 503 13.85 2.29 9.42
N LEU A 504 12.96 3.11 9.97
CA LEU A 504 12.35 4.22 9.25
C LEU A 504 12.93 5.57 9.67
N ILE A 505 12.83 6.57 8.78
CA ILE A 505 12.94 7.99 9.13
C ILE A 505 11.57 8.62 8.94
N LEU A 506 11.08 9.35 9.94
CA LEU A 506 9.86 10.15 9.84
C LEU A 506 10.14 11.56 10.36
N ASP A 507 10.52 12.45 9.45
CA ASP A 507 10.70 13.86 9.77
C ASP A 507 9.40 14.61 9.47
N SER A 508 8.92 15.40 10.41
CA SER A 508 7.69 16.17 10.27
C SER A 508 7.94 17.64 10.55
N TYR A 509 7.59 18.49 9.60
CA TYR A 509 7.75 19.93 9.70
C TYR A 509 6.40 20.62 9.80
N PRO A 510 6.18 21.49 10.80
CA PRO A 510 4.90 22.17 10.97
C PRO A 510 4.64 23.27 9.94
N SER A 511 5.64 23.64 9.13
CA SER A 511 5.54 24.64 8.07
C SER A 511 6.73 24.56 7.11
N ALA A 512 6.59 25.16 5.93
CA ALA A 512 7.70 25.31 4.98
C ALA A 512 8.91 26.01 5.60
N GLN A 513 8.72 27.11 6.33
CA GLN A 513 9.82 27.86 6.96
C GLN A 513 10.54 27.06 8.05
N ALA A 514 9.81 26.24 8.82
CA ALA A 514 10.39 25.39 9.85
C ALA A 514 11.30 24.29 9.26
N SER A 515 11.11 23.95 7.98
CA SER A 515 11.88 22.92 7.29
C SER A 515 13.15 23.40 6.62
N LEU A 516 13.44 24.71 6.57
CA LEU A 516 14.57 25.22 5.80
C LEU A 516 15.92 24.86 6.45
N GLY A 517 16.89 24.47 5.62
CA GLY A 517 18.25 24.16 6.06
C GLY A 517 18.69 22.74 5.70
N GLN A 518 19.80 22.33 6.30
CA GLN A 518 20.31 20.96 6.19
C GLN A 518 19.80 20.14 7.38
N HIS A 519 19.39 18.91 7.10
CA HIS A 519 18.91 17.94 8.07
C HIS A 519 19.74 16.66 7.99
N VAL A 520 19.88 16.00 9.14
CA VAL A 520 20.56 14.71 9.29
C VAL A 520 19.67 13.86 10.17
N SER A 521 19.16 12.77 9.60
CA SER A 521 18.15 11.92 10.22
C SER A 521 18.59 10.47 10.18
N ASN A 522 18.37 9.75 11.26
CA ASN A 522 18.80 8.37 11.44
C ASN A 522 17.60 7.44 11.32
N GLY A 523 17.79 6.29 10.68
CA GLY A 523 16.83 5.19 10.74
C GLY A 523 16.56 4.81 12.19
N GLN A 524 15.30 4.65 12.55
CA GLN A 524 14.89 4.26 13.90
C GLN A 524 15.36 2.83 14.20
N THR A 525 15.91 2.61 15.39
CA THR A 525 16.24 1.26 15.88
C THR A 525 14.99 0.58 16.45
N HIS A 526 15.09 -0.72 16.73
CA HIS A 526 14.01 -1.52 17.32
C HIS A 526 13.30 -0.82 18.51
N ALA A 527 14.04 -0.16 19.42
CA ALA A 527 13.41 0.49 20.58
C ALA A 527 12.47 1.66 20.22
N ALA A 528 12.79 2.39 19.15
CA ALA A 528 11.99 3.52 18.68
C ALA A 528 10.89 3.07 17.70
N ASP A 529 11.21 2.06 16.91
CA ASP A 529 10.32 1.45 15.95
C ASP A 529 10.36 -0.08 16.08
N PRO A 530 9.33 -0.71 16.67
CA PRO A 530 9.30 -2.16 16.83
C PRO A 530 9.30 -2.96 15.52
N THR A 531 9.09 -2.31 14.36
CA THR A 531 9.20 -2.93 13.04
C THR A 531 10.67 -3.10 12.62
N SER A 532 11.54 -2.22 13.13
CA SER A 532 12.95 -2.18 12.78
C SER A 532 13.70 -3.36 13.38
N THR A 533 14.48 -4.04 12.55
CA THR A 533 15.40 -5.07 12.99
C THR A 533 16.79 -4.51 13.27
N CYS A 534 16.98 -3.20 13.12
CA CYS A 534 18.22 -2.53 13.48
C CYS A 534 18.43 -2.53 15.02
N PRO A 535 19.52 -3.13 15.55
CA PRO A 535 19.76 -3.22 16.99
C PRO A 535 19.97 -1.84 17.65
N ASP A 536 19.49 -1.69 18.89
CA ASP A 536 19.66 -0.46 19.69
C ASP A 536 21.12 -0.13 20.03
N ALA A 537 22.04 -1.07 19.83
CA ALA A 537 23.48 -0.82 19.93
C ALA A 537 23.97 0.16 18.84
N ASN A 538 23.25 0.25 17.71
CA ASN A 538 23.50 1.19 16.64
C ASN A 538 22.82 2.53 16.96
N LEU A 539 23.41 3.31 17.86
CA LEU A 539 22.82 4.57 18.37
C LEU A 539 22.46 5.61 17.29
N ALA A 540 23.04 5.48 16.09
CA ALA A 540 22.77 6.34 14.95
C ALA A 540 21.87 5.67 13.88
N GLY A 541 21.18 4.59 14.24
CA GLY A 541 20.48 3.73 13.28
C GLY A 541 21.45 2.89 12.45
N CYS A 542 20.89 2.06 11.56
CA CYS A 542 21.63 1.27 10.56
C CYS A 542 21.88 2.07 9.28
N TYR A 543 21.24 3.24 9.15
CA TYR A 543 21.60 4.26 8.17
C TYR A 543 21.29 5.68 8.65
N THR A 544 21.95 6.65 8.01
CA THR A 544 21.74 8.08 8.18
C THR A 544 21.49 8.75 6.84
N LEU A 545 20.39 9.48 6.72
CA LEU A 545 20.04 10.30 5.57
C LEU A 545 20.40 11.77 5.84
N THR A 546 21.12 12.40 4.91
CA THR A 546 21.36 13.85 4.92
C THR A 546 20.69 14.50 3.72
N TYR A 547 19.92 15.55 3.95
CA TYR A 547 19.24 16.30 2.90
C TYR A 547 19.15 17.79 3.22
N THR A 548 18.96 18.59 2.18
CA THR A 548 18.85 20.05 2.28
C THR A 548 17.53 20.53 1.69
N VAL A 549 16.83 21.37 2.42
CA VAL A 549 15.59 22.02 2.01
C VAL A 549 15.85 23.50 1.75
N LYS A 550 15.47 23.98 0.57
CA LYS A 550 15.58 25.40 0.18
C LYS A 550 14.26 25.93 -0.31
N GLN A 551 13.93 27.16 0.05
CA GLN A 551 12.84 27.88 -0.59
C GLN A 551 13.28 28.41 -1.96
N ILE A 552 12.43 28.24 -2.97
CA ILE A 552 12.60 28.85 -4.29
C ILE A 552 11.78 30.15 -4.32
N PRO A 553 12.39 31.32 -4.51
CA PRO A 553 11.69 32.60 -4.42
C PRO A 553 10.96 32.92 -5.74
N ASP A 554 9.82 32.28 -5.98
CA ASP A 554 9.00 32.47 -7.18
C ASP A 554 7.52 32.78 -6.89
N ASP A 555 7.12 32.91 -5.62
CA ASP A 555 5.72 33.13 -5.22
C ASP A 555 5.05 34.28 -5.99
N SER A 556 5.79 35.37 -6.21
CA SER A 556 5.28 36.55 -6.92
C SER A 556 4.93 36.32 -8.39
N SER A 557 5.56 35.34 -9.06
CA SER A 557 5.22 35.00 -10.46
C SER A 557 4.04 34.05 -10.58
N ARG A 558 3.58 33.46 -9.46
CA ARG A 558 2.46 32.51 -9.40
C ARG A 558 1.14 33.14 -8.93
N VAL A 559 1.18 34.39 -8.47
CA VAL A 559 -0.04 35.17 -8.19
C VAL A 559 -0.76 35.52 -9.49
N ARG A 560 -2.05 35.20 -9.57
CA ARG A 560 -2.92 35.55 -10.70
C ARG A 560 -4.07 36.43 -10.21
N ARG A 561 -4.34 37.53 -10.92
CA ARG A 561 -5.34 38.54 -10.53
C ARG A 561 -6.59 38.48 -11.37
#